data_AF-A0A3L6JP77-F1
#
_entry.id   AF-A0A3L6JP77-F1
#
_cell.length_a   1.000
_cell.length_b   1.000
_cell.length_c   1.000
_cell.angle_alpha   90.00
_cell.angle_beta   90.00
_cell.angle_gamma   90.00
#
_symmetry.space_group_name_H-M   'P 1'
#
loop_
_entity.id
_entity.type
_entity.pdbx_description
1 polymer ?
#
loop_
_entity_poly.entity_id
_entity_poly.type
_entity_poly.pdbx_seq_one_letter_code
_entity_poly.pdbx_strand_id
1 'polypeptide(L)'
;MNYPAAQQYFRSGLDLAKKIADKRYAAWNAFGLGTALRGLARLDEAKLLYQEALTQFRTMSQAAPASWVERAPSEIGAEALAEGSAGEVRVWLCPMCGSKFNPPQASALRSGKIATCEYCGTTAG
;
A
#
# COMPACT_ATOMS: atom_id res chain seq x y z
N MET A 1 -7.85 19.68 -6.01
CA MET A 1 -6.85 19.38 -7.08
C MET A 1 -7.62 18.82 -8.28
N ASN A 2 -7.33 19.25 -9.52
CA ASN A 2 -8.02 18.71 -10.71
C ASN A 2 -7.31 17.42 -11.17
N TYR A 3 -7.74 16.29 -10.63
CA TYR A 3 -7.11 14.99 -10.90
C TYR A 3 -7.28 14.50 -12.35
N PRO A 4 -8.42 14.69 -13.04
CA PRO A 4 -8.54 14.33 -14.45
C PRO A 4 -7.53 15.06 -15.34
N ALA A 5 -7.35 16.37 -15.15
CA ALA A 5 -6.36 17.14 -15.89
C ALA A 5 -4.92 16.67 -15.56
N ALA A 6 -4.62 16.44 -14.27
CA ALA A 6 -3.32 15.92 -13.86
C ALA A 6 -3.00 14.56 -14.48
N GLN A 7 -3.99 13.66 -14.53
CA GLN A 7 -3.87 12.36 -15.18
C GLN A 7 -3.47 12.52 -16.66
N GLN A 8 -4.14 13.42 -17.39
CA GLN A 8 -3.84 13.68 -18.79
C GLN A 8 -2.41 14.22 -18.96
N TYR A 9 -2.02 15.23 -18.19
CA TYR A 9 -0.69 15.84 -18.30
C TYR A 9 0.43 14.84 -17.97
N PHE A 10 0.32 14.09 -16.89
CA PHE A 10 1.34 13.10 -16.53
C PHE A 10 1.38 11.91 -17.50
N ARG A 11 0.24 11.51 -18.08
CA ARG A 11 0.22 10.49 -19.13
C ARG A 11 0.97 10.96 -20.38
N SER A 12 0.72 12.18 -20.83
CA SER A 12 1.43 12.77 -21.98
C SER A 12 2.93 12.93 -21.69
N GLY A 13 3.30 13.40 -20.49
CA GLY A 13 4.70 13.51 -20.08
C GLY A 13 5.41 12.16 -20.02
N LEU A 14 4.72 11.11 -19.54
CA LEU A 14 5.26 9.75 -19.52
C LEU A 14 5.51 9.20 -20.94
N ASP A 15 4.58 9.43 -21.87
CA ASP A 15 4.74 9.03 -23.27
C ASP A 15 5.93 9.73 -23.93
N LEU A 16 6.06 11.05 -23.72
CA LEU A 16 7.20 11.83 -24.21
C LEU A 16 8.53 11.34 -23.62
N ALA A 17 8.58 11.14 -22.30
CA ALA A 17 9.78 10.64 -21.63
C ALA A 17 10.20 9.26 -22.16
N LYS A 18 9.23 8.36 -22.42
CA LYS A 18 9.49 7.05 -23.03
C LYS A 18 10.03 7.18 -24.46
N LYS A 19 9.47 8.09 -25.28
CA LYS A 19 9.92 8.34 -26.66
C LYS A 19 11.38 8.80 -26.74
N ILE A 20 11.83 9.61 -25.78
CA ILE A 20 13.22 10.10 -25.73
C ILE A 20 14.14 9.25 -24.84
N ALA A 21 13.64 8.09 -24.35
CA ALA A 21 14.34 7.21 -23.42
C ALA A 21 14.84 7.89 -22.12
N ASP A 22 14.17 8.95 -21.67
CA ASP A 22 14.50 9.63 -20.41
C ASP A 22 13.87 8.89 -19.22
N LYS A 23 14.70 8.08 -18.56
CA LYS A 23 14.30 7.28 -17.39
C LYS A 23 13.92 8.13 -16.18
N ARG A 24 14.53 9.31 -16.02
CA ARG A 24 14.26 10.20 -14.88
C ARG A 24 12.87 10.81 -15.02
N TYR A 25 12.56 11.41 -16.17
CA TYR A 25 11.23 11.95 -16.41
C TYR A 25 10.17 10.86 -16.50
N ALA A 26 10.50 9.67 -17.00
CA ALA A 26 9.57 8.55 -16.98
C ALA A 26 9.17 8.18 -15.54
N ALA A 27 10.13 8.08 -14.62
CA ALA A 27 9.85 7.77 -13.21
C ALA A 27 8.99 8.84 -12.52
N TRP A 28 9.30 10.12 -12.73
CA TRP A 28 8.52 11.23 -12.16
C TRP A 28 7.10 11.31 -12.72
N ASN A 29 6.94 11.15 -14.04
CA ASN A 29 5.62 11.16 -14.65
C ASN A 29 4.79 9.94 -14.24
N ALA A 30 5.40 8.76 -14.08
CA ALA A 30 4.73 7.58 -13.53
C ALA A 30 4.24 7.82 -12.08
N PHE A 31 5.09 8.41 -11.22
CA PHE A 31 4.70 8.77 -9.85
C PHE A 31 3.56 9.81 -9.80
N GLY A 32 3.65 10.86 -10.62
CA GLY A 32 2.61 11.88 -10.74
C GLY A 32 1.29 11.31 -11.24
N LEU A 33 1.34 10.43 -12.25
CA LEU A 33 0.18 9.74 -12.79
C LEU A 33 -0.47 8.82 -11.74
N GLY A 34 0.33 8.06 -10.98
CA GLY A 34 -0.17 7.24 -9.87
C GLY A 34 -0.90 8.10 -8.82
N THR A 35 -0.36 9.28 -8.52
CA THR A 35 -0.99 10.25 -7.59
C THR A 35 -2.30 10.81 -8.13
N ALA A 36 -2.38 11.10 -9.42
CA ALA A 36 -3.63 11.54 -10.06
C ALA A 36 -4.69 10.43 -10.04
N LEU A 37 -4.32 9.19 -10.39
CA LEU A 37 -5.22 8.03 -10.37
C LEU A 37 -5.73 7.71 -8.97
N ARG A 38 -4.87 7.85 -7.96
CA ARG A 38 -5.26 7.75 -6.56
C ARG A 38 -6.31 8.80 -6.19
N GLY A 39 -6.12 10.06 -6.60
CA GLY A 39 -7.14 11.12 -6.42
C GLY A 39 -8.47 10.83 -7.14
N LEU A 40 -8.46 9.95 -8.13
CA LEU A 40 -9.64 9.45 -8.87
C LEU A 40 -10.17 8.11 -8.34
N ALA A 41 -9.68 7.63 -7.20
CA ALA A 41 -10.02 6.32 -6.62
C ALA A 41 -9.72 5.10 -7.51
N ARG A 42 -8.84 5.23 -8.51
CA ARG A 42 -8.37 4.13 -9.37
C ARG A 42 -7.12 3.48 -8.78
N LEU A 43 -7.31 2.81 -7.63
CA LEU A 43 -6.23 2.39 -6.74
C LEU A 43 -5.33 1.31 -7.36
N ASP A 44 -5.89 0.33 -8.08
CA ASP A 44 -5.10 -0.74 -8.70
C ASP A 44 -4.12 -0.20 -9.74
N GLU A 45 -4.58 0.75 -10.56
CA GLU A 45 -3.73 1.38 -11.57
C GLU A 45 -2.68 2.31 -10.93
N ALA A 46 -3.05 3.00 -9.84
CA ALA A 46 -2.09 3.80 -9.09
C ALA A 46 -0.98 2.93 -8.49
N LYS A 47 -1.34 1.74 -7.96
CA LYS A 47 -0.42 0.77 -7.38
C LYS A 47 0.66 0.34 -8.37
N LEU A 48 0.25 -0.02 -9.59
CA LEU A 48 1.17 -0.42 -10.67
C LEU A 48 2.15 0.70 -11.05
N LEU A 49 1.66 1.94 -11.15
CA LEU A 49 2.50 3.08 -11.51
C LEU A 49 3.49 3.46 -10.41
N TYR A 50 3.09 3.33 -9.14
CA TYR A 50 4.01 3.51 -8.02
C TYR A 50 5.11 2.45 -8.01
N GLN A 51 4.81 1.19 -8.33
CA GLN A 51 5.83 0.13 -8.47
C GLN A 51 6.81 0.43 -9.61
N GLU A 52 6.31 0.86 -10.78
CA GLU A 52 7.14 1.25 -11.92
C GLU A 52 8.08 2.41 -11.54
N ALA A 53 7.54 3.47 -10.94
CA ALA A 53 8.31 4.62 -10.50
C ALA A 53 9.37 4.26 -9.46
N LEU A 54 9.01 3.44 -8.47
CA LEU A 54 9.92 3.00 -7.41
C LEU A 54 11.10 2.20 -7.98
N THR A 55 10.81 1.28 -8.90
CA THR A 55 11.83 0.47 -9.56
C THR A 55 12.84 1.36 -10.29
N GLN A 56 12.34 2.33 -11.07
CA GLN A 56 13.18 3.27 -11.80
C GLN A 56 14.03 4.15 -10.85
N PHE A 57 13.44 4.69 -9.78
CA PHE A 57 14.19 5.51 -8.81
C PHE A 57 15.28 4.71 -8.09
N ARG A 58 15.03 3.44 -7.75
CA ARG A 58 16.03 2.53 -7.18
C ARG A 58 17.15 2.23 -8.16
N THR A 59 16.84 1.93 -9.42
CA THR A 59 17.86 1.70 -10.47
C THR A 59 18.75 2.92 -10.70
N MET A 60 18.21 4.13 -10.55
CA MET A 60 18.97 5.38 -10.66
C MET A 60 19.68 5.80 -9.36
N SER A 61 19.64 4.98 -8.30
CA SER A 61 20.17 5.31 -6.96
C SER A 61 19.61 6.62 -6.38
N GLN A 62 18.39 6.99 -6.74
CA GLN A 62 17.72 8.20 -6.24
C GLN A 62 16.90 7.89 -4.99
N ALA A 63 17.59 7.85 -3.83
CA ALA A 63 17.01 7.43 -2.55
C ALA A 63 15.87 8.36 -2.05
N ALA A 64 16.02 9.68 -2.21
CA ALA A 64 15.00 10.62 -1.74
C ALA A 64 13.66 10.47 -2.49
N PRO A 65 13.62 10.49 -3.83
CA PRO A 65 12.39 10.19 -4.58
C PRO A 65 11.82 8.80 -4.29
N ALA A 66 12.67 7.77 -4.17
CA ALA A 66 12.23 6.42 -3.84
C ALA A 66 11.47 6.39 -2.50
N SER A 67 11.96 7.08 -1.47
CA SER A 67 11.30 7.16 -0.17
C SER A 67 9.91 7.83 -0.23
N TRP A 68 9.73 8.80 -1.14
CA TRP A 68 8.44 9.45 -1.34
C TRP A 68 7.45 8.51 -2.03
N VAL A 69 7.92 7.74 -3.01
CA VAL A 69 7.09 6.72 -3.67
C VAL A 69 6.74 5.58 -2.73
N GLU A 70 7.65 5.15 -1.86
CA GLU A 70 7.40 4.08 -0.87
C GLU A 70 6.34 4.45 0.16
N ARG A 71 6.25 5.73 0.53
CA ARG A 71 5.25 6.24 1.47
C ARG A 71 3.88 6.48 0.84
N ALA A 72 3.83 6.78 -0.46
CA ALA A 72 2.59 7.13 -1.13
C ALA A 72 1.48 6.05 -1.06
N PRO A 73 1.78 4.73 -1.13
CA PRO A 73 0.79 3.65 -0.89
C PRO A 73 0.32 3.56 0.57
N SER A 74 1.20 3.82 1.53
CA SER A 74 0.91 3.76 2.97
C SER A 74 -0.08 4.84 3.40
N GLU A 75 -0.02 6.00 2.76
CA GLU A 75 -0.87 7.17 3.05
C GLU A 75 -2.28 7.06 2.43
N ILE A 76 -2.62 5.95 1.77
CA ILE A 76 -3.87 5.80 0.98
C ILE A 76 -4.71 4.58 1.34
N GLY A 77 -4.35 3.85 2.40
CA GLY A 77 -5.06 2.64 2.81
C GLY A 77 -5.00 1.50 1.78
N ALA A 78 -4.10 1.58 0.80
CA ALA A 78 -3.78 0.47 -0.07
C ALA A 78 -2.65 -0.31 0.59
N GLU A 79 -2.94 -1.53 1.06
CA GLU A 79 -1.94 -2.45 1.59
C GLU A 79 -0.68 -2.38 0.72
N ALA A 80 0.42 -2.06 1.40
CA ALA A 80 1.68 -1.63 0.85
C ALA A 80 2.08 -2.46 -0.37
N LEU A 81 2.85 -1.84 -1.26
CA LEU A 81 3.57 -2.50 -2.36
C LEU A 81 4.55 -3.60 -1.89
N ALA A 82 4.56 -3.93 -0.59
CA ALA A 82 5.14 -5.14 -0.09
C ALA A 82 4.45 -6.33 -0.76
N GLU A 83 5.16 -6.96 -1.69
CA GLU A 83 5.00 -8.40 -1.90
C GLU A 83 4.95 -9.07 -0.51
N GLY A 84 3.77 -9.59 -0.16
CA GLY A 84 3.60 -10.38 1.06
C GLY A 84 2.52 -9.94 2.05
N SER A 85 1.61 -9.01 1.75
CA SER A 85 0.47 -8.76 2.65
C SER A 85 -0.86 -8.47 1.97
N ALA A 86 -1.24 -9.27 0.97
CA ALA A 86 -2.67 -9.54 0.72
C ALA A 86 -3.14 -10.67 1.66
N GLY A 87 -2.83 -10.54 2.95
CA GLY A 87 -3.30 -11.45 3.97
C GLY A 87 -4.60 -10.91 4.53
N GLU A 88 -5.70 -11.61 4.32
CA GLU A 88 -6.91 -11.54 5.15
C GLU A 88 -6.56 -11.08 6.58
N VAL A 89 -7.01 -9.89 6.98
CA VAL A 89 -6.76 -9.38 8.33
C VAL A 89 -7.57 -10.25 9.30
N ARG A 90 -6.97 -11.33 9.78
CA ARG A 90 -7.60 -12.24 10.74
C ARG A 90 -7.60 -11.61 12.12
N VAL A 91 -8.75 -11.06 12.50
CA VAL A 91 -9.01 -10.56 13.85
C VAL A 91 -9.55 -11.71 14.69
N TRP A 92 -8.90 -11.98 15.82
CA TRP A 92 -9.39 -12.95 16.81
C TRP A 92 -10.33 -12.23 17.77
N LEU A 93 -11.58 -12.69 17.84
CA LEU A 93 -12.61 -12.14 18.72
C LEU A 93 -13.01 -13.18 19.77
N CYS A 94 -13.28 -12.73 20.99
CA CYS A 94 -13.84 -13.57 22.03
C CYS A 94 -15.23 -14.07 21.60
N PRO A 95 -15.51 -15.39 21.63
CA PRO A 95 -16.79 -15.93 21.17
C PRO A 95 -17.97 -15.52 22.07
N MET A 96 -17.70 -15.11 23.32
CA MET A 96 -18.75 -14.74 24.28
C MET A 96 -19.12 -13.26 24.29
N CYS A 97 -18.17 -12.36 24.04
CA CYS A 97 -18.42 -10.91 24.14
C CYS A 97 -18.00 -10.11 22.91
N GLY A 98 -17.39 -10.74 21.91
CA GLY A 98 -16.91 -10.08 20.70
C GLY A 98 -15.72 -9.15 20.92
N SER A 99 -15.14 -9.06 22.13
CA SER A 99 -13.95 -8.26 22.36
C SER A 99 -12.76 -8.81 21.58
N LYS A 100 -11.95 -7.91 21.03
CA LYS A 100 -10.73 -8.27 20.32
C LYS A 100 -9.69 -8.84 21.29
N PHE A 101 -9.13 -10.00 20.96
CA PHE A 101 -7.99 -10.56 21.66
C PHE A 101 -6.73 -9.72 21.37
N ASN A 102 -5.94 -9.47 22.41
CA ASN A 102 -4.66 -8.81 22.33
C ASN A 102 -3.62 -9.68 21.58
N PRO A 103 -2.45 -9.14 21.17
CA PRO A 103 -1.49 -9.90 20.37
C PRO A 103 -1.00 -11.20 21.04
N PRO A 104 -0.72 -11.25 22.37
CA PRO A 104 -0.43 -12.50 23.07
C PRO A 104 -1.56 -13.55 22.99
N GLN A 105 -2.80 -13.17 23.33
CA GLN A 105 -3.98 -14.05 23.27
C GLN A 105 -4.22 -14.60 21.85
N ALA A 106 -4.14 -13.73 20.84
CA ALA A 106 -4.30 -14.11 19.45
C ALA A 106 -3.17 -15.04 18.96
N SER A 107 -1.94 -14.87 19.47
CA SER A 107 -0.82 -15.78 19.16
C SER A 107 -1.05 -17.18 19.77
N ALA A 108 -1.54 -17.25 21.01
CA ALA A 108 -1.89 -18.50 21.65
C ALA A 108 -2.96 -19.26 20.86
N LEU A 109 -4.07 -18.58 20.50
CA LEU A 109 -5.16 -19.18 19.72
C LEU A 109 -4.71 -19.63 18.32
N ARG A 110 -3.85 -18.85 17.64
CA ARG A 110 -3.25 -19.28 16.37
C ARG A 110 -2.43 -20.57 16.48
N SER A 111 -1.81 -20.80 17.63
CA SER A 111 -1.04 -22.02 17.91
C SER A 111 -1.89 -23.18 18.45
N GLY A 112 -3.22 -23.04 18.46
CA GLY A 112 -4.14 -24.05 19.00
C GLY A 112 -4.13 -24.16 20.52
N LYS A 113 -3.69 -23.11 21.22
CA LYS A 113 -3.69 -23.02 22.68
C LYS A 113 -4.87 -22.19 23.16
N ILE A 114 -5.29 -22.44 24.39
CA ILE A 114 -6.33 -21.64 25.04
C ILE A 114 -5.85 -20.22 25.38
N ALA A 115 -6.76 -19.26 25.33
CA ALA A 115 -6.57 -17.90 25.79
C ALA A 115 -7.79 -17.43 26.59
N THR A 116 -7.54 -16.79 27.74
CA THR A 116 -8.58 -16.16 28.55
C THR A 116 -8.77 -14.71 28.12
N CYS A 117 -9.99 -14.34 27.75
CA CYS A 117 -10.38 -12.99 27.40
C CYS A 117 -10.19 -12.04 28.59
N GLU A 118 -9.41 -10.98 28.40
CA GLU A 118 -9.16 -9.96 29.42
C GLU A 118 -10.38 -9.08 29.72
N TYR A 119 -11.36 -9.05 28.81
CA TYR A 119 -12.58 -8.25 28.98
C TYR A 119 -13.64 -8.98 29.81
N CYS A 120 -14.02 -10.21 29.41
CA CYS A 120 -15.12 -10.95 30.04
C CYS A 120 -14.68 -12.19 30.83
N GLY A 121 -13.39 -12.52 30.87
CA GLY A 121 -12.86 -13.69 31.58
C GLY A 121 -13.14 -15.04 30.91
N THR A 122 -13.76 -15.06 29.72
CA THR A 122 -14.03 -16.31 29.00
C THR A 122 -12.74 -16.92 28.44
N THR A 123 -12.51 -18.21 28.68
CA THR A 123 -11.45 -18.98 28.03
C THR A 123 -11.94 -19.57 26.71
N ALA A 124 -11.23 -19.28 25.63
CA ALA A 124 -11.45 -19.85 24.29
C ALA A 124 -10.21 -20.64 23.84
N GLY A 125 -10.38 -21.65 22.98
CA GLY A 125 -9.30 -22.51 22.47
C GLY A 125 -9.58 -23.00 21.06
#